data_AF-A0AA88YA75-F1
#
_entry.id   AF-A0AA88YA75-F1
#
_cell.length_a   1.000
_cell.length_b   1.000
_cell.length_c   1.000
_cell.angle_alpha   90.00
_cell.angle_beta   90.00
_cell.angle_gamma   90.00
#
_symmetry.space_group_name_H-M   'P 1'
#
loop_
_entity.id
_entity.type
_entity.pdbx_description
1 polymer ?
#
loop_
_entity_poly.entity_id
_entity_poly.type
_entity_poly.pdbx_seq_one_letter_code
_entity_poly.pdbx_strand_id
1 'polypeptide(L)'
;MRDLEKQYTKCNAANKIVRKQLRLAFKDAQNVLDKRIRFYERKNKRDLALNIESVCTTHPRDFWNHINRLGPKRKSALPSECYTLNGDVSTDPDIVYVCKTWEHDFRVLYNPGIDSTFDVDFKNDAISYKQHMERNMLDPLYESNSLLNSQINEAEVRKVILKAKAGKSAGIDELL
;
A
#
# COMPACT_ATOMS: atom_id res chain seq x y z
N MET A 1 -23.15 -2.04 22.25
CA MET A 1 -22.79 -2.97 21.16
C MET A 1 -23.31 -4.37 21.45
N ARG A 2 -22.85 -5.05 22.52
CA ARG A 2 -23.36 -6.38 22.93
C ARG A 2 -24.88 -6.45 23.15
N ASP A 3 -25.49 -5.40 23.71
CA ASP A 3 -26.95 -5.42 23.95
C ASP A 3 -27.77 -5.25 22.67
N LEU A 4 -27.29 -4.46 21.70
CA LEU A 4 -27.93 -4.31 20.38
C LEU A 4 -27.79 -5.59 19.55
N GLU A 5 -26.64 -6.25 19.64
CA GLU A 5 -26.41 -7.57 19.03
C GLU A 5 -27.36 -8.63 19.59
N LYS A 6 -27.53 -8.67 20.92
CA LYS A 6 -28.50 -9.53 21.60
C LYS A 6 -29.95 -9.24 21.20
N GLN A 7 -30.32 -7.97 21.06
CA GLN A 7 -31.67 -7.59 20.63
C GLN A 7 -31.92 -7.96 19.16
N TYR A 8 -30.93 -7.77 18.28
CA TYR A 8 -31.02 -8.19 16.88
C TYR A 8 -31.14 -9.70 16.72
N THR A 9 -30.30 -10.48 17.42
CA THR A 9 -30.29 -11.95 17.36
C THR A 9 -31.55 -12.58 17.95
N LYS A 10 -32.17 -11.95 18.96
CA LYS A 10 -33.44 -12.40 19.56
C LYS A 10 -34.69 -11.94 18.81
N CYS A 11 -34.58 -11.03 17.83
CA CYS A 11 -35.74 -10.50 17.11
C CYS A 11 -36.30 -11.55 16.15
N ASN A 12 -37.57 -11.92 16.35
CA ASN A 12 -38.26 -12.92 15.54
C ASN A 12 -38.39 -12.48 14.07
N ALA A 13 -38.21 -13.41 13.13
CA ALA A 13 -38.06 -13.10 11.69
C ALA A 13 -39.34 -12.56 11.03
N ALA A 14 -40.49 -12.72 11.67
CA ALA A 14 -41.78 -12.26 11.18
C ALA A 14 -41.88 -10.72 11.11
N ASN A 15 -41.18 -9.99 11.99
CA ASN A 15 -41.29 -8.54 12.07
C ASN A 15 -40.14 -7.83 11.32
N LYS A 16 -40.21 -7.87 9.98
CA LYS A 16 -39.15 -7.42 9.06
C LYS A 16 -38.69 -5.97 9.28
N ILE A 17 -39.61 -5.08 9.64
CA ILE A 17 -39.33 -3.64 9.84
C ILE A 17 -38.45 -3.45 11.09
N VAL A 18 -38.87 -4.02 12.22
CA VAL A 18 -38.14 -3.94 13.51
C VAL A 18 -36.76 -4.58 13.36
N ARG A 19 -36.66 -5.72 12.69
CA ARG A 19 -35.38 -6.39 12.43
C ARG A 19 -34.44 -5.53 11.56
N LYS A 20 -34.96 -4.81 10.56
CA LYS A 20 -34.16 -3.90 9.73
C LYS A 20 -33.62 -2.72 10.56
N GLN A 21 -34.45 -2.13 11.42
CA GLN A 21 -34.03 -1.04 12.31
C GLN A 21 -32.95 -1.50 13.30
N LEU A 22 -33.14 -2.66 13.95
CA LEU A 22 -32.15 -3.24 14.85
C LEU A 22 -30.82 -3.57 14.15
N ARG A 23 -30.88 -4.04 12.89
CA ARG A 23 -29.67 -4.28 12.08
C ARG A 23 -28.90 -2.98 11.80
N LEU A 24 -29.61 -1.90 11.46
CA LEU A 24 -29.00 -0.59 11.21
C LEU A 24 -28.34 -0.07 12.49
N ALA A 25 -29.06 -0.08 13.62
CA ALA A 25 -28.52 0.34 14.91
C ALA A 25 -27.28 -0.47 15.34
N PHE A 26 -27.29 -1.79 15.11
CA PHE A 26 -26.12 -2.62 15.35
C PHE A 26 -24.93 -2.25 14.44
N LYS A 27 -25.17 -2.07 13.14
CA LYS A 27 -24.13 -1.70 12.18
C LYS A 27 -23.53 -0.33 12.50
N ASP A 28 -24.35 0.63 12.93
CA ASP A 28 -23.87 1.94 13.35
C ASP A 28 -23.00 1.86 14.61
N ALA A 29 -23.45 1.08 15.61
CA ALA A 29 -22.64 0.83 16.81
C ALA A 29 -21.32 0.13 16.50
N GLN A 30 -21.33 -0.83 15.56
CA GLN A 30 -20.13 -1.51 15.08
C GLN A 30 -19.19 -0.53 14.37
N ASN A 31 -19.70 0.28 13.44
CA ASN A 31 -18.92 1.30 12.74
C ASN A 31 -18.25 2.29 13.71
N VAL A 32 -18.95 2.71 14.77
CA VAL A 32 -18.38 3.60 15.80
C VAL A 32 -17.24 2.91 16.56
N LEU A 33 -17.41 1.64 16.93
CA LEU A 33 -16.36 0.86 17.59
C LEU A 33 -15.15 0.68 16.68
N ASP A 34 -15.35 0.27 15.43
CA ASP A 34 -14.29 0.06 14.46
C ASP A 34 -13.50 1.35 14.21
N LYS A 35 -14.19 2.49 14.10
CA LYS A 35 -13.54 3.81 13.99
C LYS A 35 -12.66 4.11 15.22
N ARG A 36 -13.13 3.80 16.43
CA ARG A 36 -12.33 3.98 17.65
C ARG A 36 -11.13 3.03 17.69
N ILE A 37 -11.29 1.77 17.31
CA ILE A 37 -10.19 0.80 17.22
C ILE A 37 -9.13 1.32 16.27
N ARG A 38 -9.49 1.68 15.04
CA ARG A 38 -8.55 2.22 14.05
C ARG A 38 -7.90 3.52 14.51
N PHE A 39 -8.60 4.36 15.26
CA PHE A 39 -8.03 5.57 15.85
C PHE A 39 -6.95 5.21 16.87
N TYR A 40 -7.23 4.33 17.83
CA TYR A 40 -6.27 3.92 18.86
C TYR A 40 -5.10 3.12 18.28
N GLU A 41 -5.33 2.28 17.27
CA GLU A 41 -4.25 1.59 16.55
C GLU A 41 -3.30 2.59 15.87
N ARG A 42 -3.85 3.59 15.17
CA ARG A 42 -3.03 4.63 14.54
C ARG A 42 -2.29 5.47 15.58
N LYS A 43 -2.96 5.84 16.67
CA LYS A 43 -2.34 6.55 17.79
C LYS A 43 -1.18 5.74 18.39
N ASN A 44 -1.40 4.47 18.69
CA ASN A 44 -0.36 3.58 19.24
C ASN A 44 0.83 3.44 18.28
N LYS A 45 0.58 3.30 16.96
CA LYS A 45 1.65 3.27 15.95
C LYS A 45 2.44 4.58 15.91
N ARG A 46 1.76 5.73 16.00
CA ARG A 46 2.40 7.05 16.07
C ARG A 46 3.24 7.18 17.35
N ASP A 47 2.67 6.86 18.50
CA ASP A 47 3.35 6.92 19.79
C ASP A 47 4.59 6.00 19.81
N LEU A 48 4.50 4.80 19.21
CA LEU A 48 5.63 3.90 19.05
C LEU A 48 6.72 4.48 18.13
N ALA A 49 6.34 5.11 17.01
CA ALA A 49 7.29 5.75 16.10
C ALA A 49 8.03 6.91 16.79
N LEU A 50 7.30 7.78 17.48
CA LEU A 50 7.87 8.89 18.26
C LEU A 50 8.82 8.40 19.35
N ASN A 51 8.47 7.30 20.03
CA ASN A 51 9.35 6.68 21.02
C ASN A 51 10.66 6.19 20.35
N ILE A 52 10.57 5.48 19.23
CA ILE A 52 11.75 5.00 18.49
C ILE A 52 12.63 6.17 18.04
N GLU A 53 12.04 7.25 17.51
CA GLU A 53 12.76 8.46 17.12
C GLU A 53 13.46 9.11 18.32
N SER A 54 12.80 9.19 19.47
CA SER A 54 13.39 9.74 20.70
C SER A 54 14.56 8.92 21.21
N VAL A 55 14.49 7.58 21.11
CA VAL A 55 15.52 6.64 21.60
C VAL A 55 16.72 6.57 20.64
N CYS A 56 16.53 6.88 19.36
CA CYS A 56 17.56 6.84 18.31
C CYS A 56 18.83 7.62 18.69
N THR A 57 18.68 8.79 19.32
CA THR A 57 19.79 9.68 19.65
C THR A 57 20.42 9.41 21.01
N THR A 58 19.67 8.83 21.95
CA THR A 58 20.11 8.67 23.35
C THR A 58 20.61 7.25 23.67
N HIS A 59 19.98 6.21 23.10
CA HIS A 59 20.31 4.81 23.38
C HIS A 59 20.25 3.95 22.10
N PRO A 60 21.32 3.93 21.29
CA PRO A 60 21.34 3.23 20.01
C PRO A 60 21.02 1.72 20.08
N ARG A 61 21.37 1.05 21.20
CA ARG A 61 21.03 -0.37 21.41
C ARG A 61 19.53 -0.59 21.53
N ASP A 62 18.83 0.29 22.23
CA ASP A 62 17.39 0.17 22.45
C ASP A 62 16.60 0.51 21.18
N PHE A 63 17.12 1.43 20.37
CA PHE A 63 16.61 1.69 19.02
C PHE A 63 16.62 0.43 18.17
N TRP A 64 17.77 -0.25 18.04
CA TRP A 64 17.86 -1.48 17.26
C TRP A 64 16.99 -2.61 17.83
N ASN A 65 16.87 -2.71 19.15
CA ASN A 65 15.96 -3.66 19.79
C ASN A 65 14.49 -3.41 19.42
N HIS A 66 14.05 -2.15 19.29
CA HIS A 66 12.70 -1.81 18.85
C HIS A 66 12.49 -2.09 17.36
N ILE A 67 13.45 -1.72 16.51
CA ILE A 67 13.41 -2.02 15.07
C ILE A 67 13.34 -3.53 14.82
N ASN A 68 14.13 -4.32 15.53
CA ASN A 68 14.14 -5.78 15.41
C ASN A 68 12.79 -6.43 15.79
N ARG A 69 11.97 -5.76 16.60
CA ARG A 69 10.62 -6.23 16.99
C ARG A 69 9.53 -5.83 15.99
N LEU A 70 9.79 -4.87 15.10
CA LEU A 70 8.82 -4.38 14.10
C LEU A 70 8.79 -5.22 12.84
N GLY A 71 9.83 -6.00 12.57
CA GLY A 71 9.88 -6.92 11.43
C GLY A 71 9.07 -8.20 11.66
N PRO A 72 8.71 -8.93 10.58
CA PRO A 72 8.19 -10.28 10.72
C PRO A 72 9.16 -11.12 11.56
N LYS A 73 8.67 -11.70 12.66
CA LYS A 73 9.45 -12.62 13.50
C LYS A 73 9.86 -13.80 12.61
N ARG A 74 11.10 -13.78 12.12
CA ARG A 74 11.60 -14.80 11.21
C ARG A 74 11.46 -16.15 11.88
N LYS A 75 10.55 -17.00 11.40
CA LYS A 75 10.82 -18.43 11.41
C LYS A 75 11.92 -18.61 10.38
N SER A 76 13.17 -18.70 10.84
CA SER A 76 14.32 -18.94 9.96
C SER A 76 14.29 -20.38 9.47
N ALA A 77 13.33 -20.72 8.62
CA ALA A 77 13.54 -21.79 7.66
C ALA A 77 14.13 -21.08 6.44
N LEU A 78 15.45 -21.15 6.29
CA LEU A 78 16.03 -20.94 4.97
C LEU A 78 15.29 -21.89 4.01
N PRO A 79 14.92 -21.46 2.80
CA PRO A 79 14.33 -22.36 1.82
C PRO A 79 15.25 -23.56 1.66
N SER A 80 14.78 -24.75 2.05
CA SER A 80 15.55 -26.00 2.01
C SER A 80 15.51 -26.68 0.65
N GLU A 81 14.81 -26.07 -0.31
CA GLU A 81 14.56 -26.61 -1.64
C GLU A 81 15.12 -25.65 -2.68
N CYS A 82 15.88 -26.19 -3.63
CA CYS A 82 16.33 -25.46 -4.82
C CYS A 82 16.17 -26.33 -6.07
N TYR A 83 15.87 -25.71 -7.21
CA TYR A 83 15.90 -26.39 -8.50
C TYR A 83 17.34 -26.58 -8.94
N THR A 84 17.68 -27.80 -9.34
CA THR A 84 18.94 -28.12 -10.02
C THR A 84 18.90 -27.63 -11.47
N LEU A 85 20.06 -27.56 -12.12
CA LEU A 85 20.20 -27.20 -13.54
C LEU A 85 19.36 -28.09 -14.48
N ASN A 86 18.97 -29.28 -14.04
CA ASN A 86 18.16 -30.23 -14.80
C ASN A 86 16.65 -30.08 -14.56
N GLY A 87 16.23 -29.13 -13.70
CA GLY A 87 14.84 -28.88 -13.36
C GLY A 87 14.30 -29.73 -12.20
N ASP A 88 15.11 -30.61 -11.61
CA ASP A 88 14.73 -31.43 -10.45
C ASP A 88 14.86 -30.64 -9.14
N VAL A 89 13.96 -30.90 -8.18
CA VAL A 89 13.99 -30.31 -6.84
C VAL A 89 14.99 -31.05 -5.96
N SER A 90 16.04 -30.37 -5.51
CA SER A 90 17.00 -30.89 -4.54
C SER A 90 16.75 -30.32 -3.14
N THR A 91 16.86 -31.19 -2.13
CA THR A 91 16.77 -30.87 -0.69
C THR A 91 18.10 -31.12 0.03
N ASP A 92 19.19 -31.27 -0.74
CA ASP A 92 20.49 -31.68 -0.21
C ASP A 92 21.00 -30.67 0.85
N PRO A 93 21.20 -31.09 2.11
CA PRO A 93 21.48 -30.20 3.24
C PRO A 93 22.88 -29.58 3.23
N ASP A 94 23.68 -29.78 2.18
CA ASP A 94 24.85 -28.95 1.94
C ASP A 94 24.36 -27.52 1.63
N ILE A 95 24.18 -26.75 2.71
CA ILE A 95 23.88 -25.31 2.77
C ILE A 95 24.69 -24.54 1.71
N VAL A 96 25.88 -25.03 1.37
CA VAL A 96 26.77 -24.50 0.35
C VAL A 96 26.14 -24.47 -1.05
N TYR A 97 25.39 -25.48 -1.50
CA TYR A 97 24.79 -25.48 -2.83
C TYR A 97 23.60 -24.53 -2.90
N VAL A 98 22.66 -24.64 -1.95
CA VAL A 98 21.50 -23.74 -1.86
C VAL A 98 21.97 -22.28 -1.68
N CYS A 99 22.89 -22.01 -0.76
CA CYS A 99 23.39 -20.64 -0.57
C CYS A 99 24.15 -20.11 -1.78
N LYS A 100 24.95 -20.93 -2.49
CA LYS A 100 25.64 -20.48 -3.71
C LYS A 100 24.67 -20.20 -4.85
N THR A 101 23.65 -21.03 -5.02
CA THR A 101 22.60 -20.80 -6.04
C THR A 101 21.81 -19.53 -5.72
N TRP A 102 21.36 -19.36 -4.47
CA TRP A 102 20.70 -18.14 -4.05
C TRP A 102 21.61 -16.92 -4.14
N GLU A 103 22.89 -17.02 -3.78
CA GLU A 103 23.85 -15.92 -3.92
C GLU A 103 24.05 -15.54 -5.39
N HIS A 104 24.17 -16.53 -6.27
CA HIS A 104 24.28 -16.33 -7.71
C HIS A 104 23.03 -15.65 -8.27
N ASP A 105 21.84 -16.21 -8.03
CA ASP A 105 20.57 -15.70 -8.53
C ASP A 105 20.30 -14.28 -8.00
N PHE A 106 20.59 -14.05 -6.72
CA PHE A 106 20.45 -12.72 -6.11
C PHE A 106 21.46 -11.73 -6.72
N ARG A 107 22.70 -12.15 -6.98
CA ARG A 107 23.70 -11.33 -7.67
C ARG A 107 23.26 -10.98 -9.09
N VAL A 108 22.65 -11.91 -9.81
CA VAL A 108 22.09 -11.70 -11.16
C VAL A 108 20.88 -10.76 -11.13
N LEU A 109 20.02 -10.84 -10.11
CA LEU A 109 18.87 -9.94 -9.95
C LEU A 109 19.28 -8.47 -9.77
N TYR A 110 20.35 -8.21 -9.03
CA TYR A 110 20.80 -6.85 -8.72
C TYR A 110 21.89 -6.32 -9.66
N ASN A 111 22.64 -7.22 -10.31
CA ASN A 111 23.61 -6.90 -11.35
C ASN A 111 23.30 -7.74 -12.59
N PRO A 112 22.14 -7.52 -13.25
CA PRO A 112 21.89 -8.17 -14.52
C PRO A 112 23.06 -7.78 -15.44
N GLY A 113 23.73 -8.79 -16.01
CA GLY A 113 24.75 -8.54 -17.03
C GLY A 113 24.16 -7.57 -18.05
N ILE A 114 24.92 -6.52 -18.37
CA ILE A 114 24.44 -5.22 -18.88
C ILE A 114 23.49 -5.29 -20.10
N ASP A 115 23.34 -6.43 -20.78
CA ASP A 115 22.60 -6.53 -22.03
C ASP A 115 21.55 -7.67 -22.15
N SER A 116 21.37 -8.61 -21.21
CA SER A 116 20.57 -9.82 -21.52
C SER A 116 19.06 -9.69 -21.33
N THR A 117 18.55 -8.60 -20.75
CA THR A 117 17.11 -8.43 -20.46
C THR A 117 16.54 -7.07 -20.85
N PHE A 118 17.31 -6.24 -21.58
CA PHE A 118 16.78 -4.96 -22.03
C PHE A 118 15.84 -5.20 -23.22
N ASP A 119 14.55 -4.98 -22.99
CA ASP A 119 13.50 -5.13 -24.00
C ASP A 119 13.58 -3.98 -25.01
N VAL A 120 14.45 -4.16 -26.01
CA VAL A 120 14.67 -3.23 -27.11
C VAL A 120 13.38 -3.01 -27.91
N ASP A 121 12.55 -4.04 -28.03
CA ASP A 121 11.29 -3.98 -28.77
C ASP A 121 10.29 -3.08 -28.05
N PHE A 122 10.11 -3.27 -26.73
CA PHE A 122 9.29 -2.36 -25.91
C PHE A 122 9.77 -0.91 -25.99
N LYS A 123 11.09 -0.68 -25.93
CA LYS A 123 11.66 0.67 -26.09
C LYS A 123 11.30 1.26 -27.46
N ASN A 124 11.45 0.49 -28.53
CA ASN A 124 11.17 0.94 -29.89
C ASN A 124 9.66 1.24 -30.09
N ASP A 125 8.79 0.42 -29.49
CA ASP A 125 7.35 0.64 -29.48
C ASP A 125 7.00 1.92 -28.73
N ALA A 126 7.59 2.16 -27.55
CA ALA A 126 7.37 3.36 -26.77
C ALA A 126 7.83 4.63 -27.52
N ILE A 127 8.97 4.57 -28.22
CA ILE A 127 9.46 5.66 -29.07
C ILE A 127 8.47 5.92 -30.22
N SER A 128 8.03 4.85 -30.90
CA SER A 128 7.10 4.95 -32.03
C SER A 128 5.74 5.53 -31.62
N TYR A 129 5.22 5.08 -30.48
CA TYR A 129 3.99 5.60 -29.90
C TYR A 129 4.09 7.10 -29.57
N LYS A 130 5.20 7.51 -28.93
CA LYS A 130 5.47 8.93 -28.64
C LYS A 130 5.51 9.76 -29.92
N GLN A 131 6.26 9.33 -30.93
CA GLN A 131 6.34 10.05 -32.21
C GLN A 131 4.99 10.14 -32.91
N HIS A 132 4.18 9.08 -32.86
CA HIS A 132 2.83 9.09 -33.41
C HIS A 132 1.97 10.13 -32.70
N MET A 133 2.03 10.20 -31.36
CA MET A 133 1.29 11.19 -30.59
C MET A 133 1.71 12.63 -30.90
N GLU A 134 3.02 12.88 -31.00
CA GLU A 134 3.55 14.20 -31.36
C GLU A 134 3.13 14.61 -32.78
N ARG A 135 3.11 13.68 -33.75
CA ARG A 135 2.62 13.96 -35.11
C ARG A 135 1.13 14.27 -35.12
N ASN A 136 0.32 13.56 -34.35
CA ASN A 136 -1.12 13.82 -34.25
C ASN A 136 -1.41 15.20 -33.64
N MET A 137 -0.52 15.75 -32.82
CA MET A 137 -0.63 17.12 -32.30
C MET A 137 -0.30 18.20 -33.34
N LEU A 138 0.32 17.83 -34.46
CA LEU A 138 0.60 18.72 -35.60
C LEU A 138 -0.48 18.65 -36.69
N ASP A 139 -1.49 17.78 -36.52
CA ASP A 139 -2.60 17.66 -37.46
C ASP A 139 -3.39 18.99 -37.50
N PRO A 140 -3.69 19.56 -38.69
CA PRO A 140 -4.54 20.74 -38.82
C PRO A 140 -5.95 20.58 -38.19
N LEU A 141 -6.41 19.34 -38.00
CA LEU A 141 -7.68 18.99 -37.35
C LEU A 141 -7.51 18.66 -35.85
N TYR A 142 -6.30 18.81 -35.29
CA TYR A 142 -6.06 18.58 -33.88
C TYR A 142 -6.76 19.65 -33.02
N GLU A 143 -7.81 19.24 -32.33
CA GLU A 143 -8.45 20.07 -31.32
C GLU A 143 -7.68 19.97 -29.99
N SER A 144 -6.87 20.98 -29.72
CA SER A 144 -6.20 21.14 -28.43
C SER A 144 -7.23 21.15 -27.30
N ASN A 145 -6.97 20.39 -26.23
CA ASN A 145 -7.85 20.35 -25.07
C ASN A 145 -7.77 21.67 -24.30
N SER A 146 -8.62 22.62 -24.70
CA SER A 146 -8.66 23.99 -24.17
C SER A 146 -8.92 24.05 -22.66
N LEU A 147 -9.61 23.05 -22.10
CA LEU A 147 -9.85 22.93 -20.67
C LEU A 147 -8.56 22.61 -19.91
N LEU A 148 -7.80 21.61 -20.37
CA LEU A 148 -6.53 21.21 -19.73
C LEU A 148 -5.39 22.20 -20.01
N ASN A 149 -5.46 22.93 -21.12
CA ASN A 149 -4.46 23.92 -21.52
C ASN A 149 -4.79 25.35 -21.04
N SER A 150 -5.90 25.53 -20.32
CA SER A 150 -6.22 26.82 -19.69
C SER A 150 -5.35 27.07 -18.46
N GLN A 151 -5.03 28.34 -18.18
CA GLN A 151 -4.35 28.68 -16.94
C GLN A 151 -5.26 28.41 -15.73
N ILE A 152 -4.71 27.75 -14.72
CA ILE A 152 -5.37 27.53 -13.45
C ILE A 152 -5.71 28.89 -12.83
N ASN A 153 -6.99 29.13 -12.59
CA ASN A 153 -7.45 30.39 -12.01
C ASN A 153 -7.68 30.28 -10.49
N GLU A 154 -7.68 31.43 -9.81
CA GLU A 154 -7.86 31.48 -8.35
C GLU A 154 -9.21 30.89 -7.91
N ALA A 155 -10.27 31.05 -8.72
CA ALA A 155 -11.59 30.51 -8.42
C ALA A 155 -11.63 28.98 -8.41
N GLU A 156 -10.89 28.34 -9.33
CA GLU A 156 -10.73 26.90 -9.43
C GLU A 156 -9.96 26.36 -8.21
N VAL A 157 -8.84 27.00 -7.86
CA VAL A 157 -8.08 26.68 -6.65
C VAL A 157 -8.97 26.82 -5.41
N ARG A 158 -9.70 27.93 -5.27
CA ARG A 158 -10.63 28.15 -4.16
C ARG A 158 -11.73 27.08 -4.11
N LYS A 159 -12.28 26.68 -5.26
CA LYS A 159 -13.30 25.62 -5.35
C LYS A 159 -12.74 24.27 -4.91
N VAL A 160 -11.51 23.93 -5.30
CA VAL A 160 -10.83 22.71 -4.89
C VAL A 160 -10.55 22.72 -3.39
N ILE A 161 -10.04 23.83 -2.84
CA ILE A 161 -9.80 24.00 -1.40
C ILE A 161 -11.11 23.85 -0.61
N LEU A 162 -12.18 24.52 -1.01
CA LEU A 162 -13.48 24.44 -0.34
C LEU A 162 -14.06 23.01 -0.40
N LYS A 163 -13.93 22.33 -1.55
CA LYS A 163 -14.33 20.92 -1.70
C LYS A 163 -13.47 19.98 -0.85
N ALA A 164 -12.18 20.27 -0.69
CA ALA A 164 -11.28 19.51 0.16
C ALA A 164 -11.58 19.72 1.66
N LYS A 165 -11.95 20.94 2.06
CA LYS A 165 -12.38 21.30 3.42
C LYS A 165 -13.75 20.73 3.78
N ALA A 166 -14.66 20.60 2.81
CA ALA A 166 -15.98 20.00 3.00
C ALA A 166 -15.89 18.47 3.16
N GLY A 167 -15.46 17.99 4.34
CA GLY A 167 -15.67 16.61 4.78
C GLY A 167 -14.44 15.75 5.01
N LYS A 168 -13.23 16.31 5.19
CA LYS A 168 -12.03 15.54 5.54
C LYS A 168 -11.38 15.98 6.84
N SER A 169 -10.91 15.00 7.60
CA SER A 169 -9.94 15.16 8.70
C SER A 169 -8.60 15.67 8.15
N ALA A 170 -7.88 16.49 8.92
CA ALA A 170 -6.58 17.06 8.56
C ALA A 170 -5.59 15.98 8.06
N GLY A 171 -4.77 16.35 7.07
CA GLY A 171 -3.67 15.53 6.56
C GLY A 171 -2.60 15.25 7.61
N ILE A 172 -1.64 14.37 7.30
CA ILE A 172 -0.51 13.98 8.18
C ILE A 172 0.37 15.19 8.54
N ASP A 173 0.38 16.16 7.63
CA ASP A 173 1.07 17.43 7.61
C ASP A 173 0.37 18.54 8.42
N GLU A 174 -0.77 18.24 9.05
CA GLU A 174 -1.53 19.12 9.97
C GLU A 174 -1.91 20.52 9.41
N LEU A 175 -1.67 20.78 8.12
CA LEU A 175 -2.11 21.99 7.44
C LEU A 175 -3.61 21.93 7.15
N LEU A 176 -4.34 22.88 7.75
CA LEU A 176 -5.76 23.19 7.52
C LEU A 176 -5.93 24.39 6.59
#